data_AF-A0A6B3IDW2-F1
#
_entry.id   AF-A0A6B3IDW2-F1
#
_cell.length_a   1.000
_cell.length_b   1.000
_cell.length_c   1.000
_cell.angle_alpha   90.00
_cell.angle_beta   90.00
_cell.angle_gamma   90.00
#
_symmetry.space_group_name_H-M   'P 1'
#
loop_
_entity.id
_entity.type
_entity.pdbx_description
1 polymer ?
#
loop_
_entity_poly.entity_id
_entity_poly.type
_entity_poly.pdbx_seq_one_letter_code
_entity_poly.pdbx_strand_id
1 'polypeptide(L)'
;VAKDPALPDVAGHPGPHPYVDRDELHDIYRGWRAIADEFDGIFVGEVWLPDSERFARYLRPDELHTAFNFSFLSCPWDGERLRRSIDETLAEHAPVGAPATWVLC
;
A
#
# COMPACT_ATOMS: atom_id res chain seq x y z
N VAL A 1 -17.54 -18.99 4.26
CA VAL A 1 -17.05 -17.73 4.89
C VAL A 1 -17.82 -17.57 6.20
N ALA A 2 -17.12 -17.46 7.33
CA ALA A 2 -17.74 -17.25 8.64
C ALA A 2 -17.86 -15.75 8.88
N LYS A 3 -19.04 -15.19 8.60
CA LYS A 3 -19.37 -13.80 8.91
C LYS A 3 -20.35 -13.78 10.09
N ASP A 4 -20.12 -12.89 11.06
CA ASP A 4 -21.04 -12.65 12.17
C ASP A 4 -22.37 -12.10 11.65
N PRO A 5 -23.52 -12.79 11.89
CA PRO A 5 -24.83 -12.38 11.39
C PRO A 5 -25.37 -11.10 12.03
N ALA A 6 -24.80 -10.64 13.16
CA ALA A 6 -25.21 -9.41 13.82
C ALA A 6 -24.59 -8.15 13.22
N LEU A 7 -23.54 -8.29 12.40
CA LEU A 7 -22.87 -7.17 11.76
C LEU A 7 -23.42 -6.94 10.34
N PRO A 8 -23.76 -5.69 9.98
CA PRO A 8 -24.31 -5.39 8.65
C PRO A 8 -23.31 -5.76 7.55
N ASP A 9 -23.83 -6.10 6.36
CA ASP A 9 -23.03 -6.03 5.15
C ASP A 9 -22.52 -4.61 4.96
N VAL A 10 -21.25 -4.47 4.61
CA VAL A 10 -20.77 -3.22 4.04
C VAL A 10 -21.52 -3.11 2.72
N ALA A 11 -22.60 -2.34 2.72
CA ALA A 11 -23.32 -2.01 1.49
C ALA A 11 -22.27 -1.49 0.51
N GLY A 12 -22.38 -1.86 -0.78
CA GLY A 12 -21.52 -1.36 -1.85
C GLY A 12 -21.71 0.13 -2.06
N HIS A 13 -21.34 0.92 -1.06
CA HIS A 13 -21.61 2.32 -0.93
C HIS A 13 -20.50 3.06 -1.68
N PRO A 14 -20.87 3.93 -2.63
CA PRO A 14 -19.92 4.88 -3.18
C PRO A 14 -19.59 5.90 -2.07
N GLY A 15 -18.50 5.66 -1.36
CA GLY A 15 -18.06 6.46 -0.22
C GLY A 15 -16.80 5.89 0.43
N PRO A 16 -16.11 6.67 1.28
CA PRO A 16 -14.89 6.22 1.95
C PRO A 16 -15.18 4.99 2.82
N HIS A 17 -14.30 4.00 2.76
CA HIS A 17 -14.44 2.77 3.52
C HIS A 17 -14.47 3.08 5.03
N PRO A 18 -15.33 2.43 5.84
CA PRO A 18 -15.43 2.71 7.28
C PRO A 18 -14.15 2.43 8.09
N TYR A 19 -13.14 1.79 7.50
CA TYR A 19 -11.91 1.36 8.20
C TYR A 19 -10.68 1.16 7.31
N VAL A 20 -10.82 1.13 5.98
CA VAL A 20 -9.70 1.08 5.03
C VAL A 20 -9.38 2.49 4.56
N ASP A 21 -8.09 2.80 4.35
CA ASP A 21 -7.64 4.06 3.71
C ASP A 21 -8.20 5.34 4.38
N ARG A 22 -8.14 5.31 5.71
CA ARG A 22 -8.54 6.39 6.61
C ARG A 22 -7.34 7.27 6.91
N ASP A 23 -7.49 8.59 6.84
CA ASP A 23 -6.39 9.52 7.08
C ASP A 23 -5.80 9.34 8.49
N GLU A 24 -6.63 8.93 9.45
CA GLU A 24 -6.26 8.65 10.83
C GLU A 24 -5.29 7.45 10.96
N LEU A 25 -5.23 6.55 9.97
CA LEU A 25 -4.27 5.43 9.98
C LEU A 25 -2.83 5.90 9.83
N HIS A 26 -2.59 7.01 9.11
CA HIS A 26 -1.23 7.52 8.88
C HIS A 26 -0.52 7.85 10.20
N ASP A 27 -1.24 8.37 11.20
CA ASP A 27 -0.68 8.65 12.52
C ASP A 27 -0.25 7.36 13.26
N ILE A 28 -0.97 6.26 13.05
CA ILE A 28 -0.60 4.94 13.58
C ILE A 28 0.66 4.43 12.88
N TYR A 29 0.74 4.53 11.55
CA TYR A 29 1.93 4.13 10.79
C TYR A 29 3.17 4.93 11.18
N ARG A 30 3.04 6.25 11.41
CA ARG A 30 4.13 7.08 11.95
C ARG A 30 4.57 6.63 13.33
N GLY A 31 3.63 6.28 14.21
CA GLY A 31 3.94 5.75 15.54
C GLY A 31 4.72 4.43 15.46
N TRP A 32 4.30 3.50 14.60
CA TRP A 32 5.04 2.26 14.36
C TRP A 32 6.39 2.49 13.69
N ARG A 33 6.49 3.48 12.81
CA ARG A 33 7.75 3.86 12.19
C ARG A 33 8.77 4.32 13.22
N ALA A 34 8.37 5.18 14.16
CA ALA A 34 9.22 5.61 15.26
C ALA A 34 9.73 4.42 16.09
N ILE A 35 8.86 3.43 16.37
CA ILE A 35 9.27 2.20 17.05
C ILE A 35 10.30 1.43 16.21
N ALA A 36 10.08 1.27 14.91
CA ALA A 36 11.04 0.58 14.05
C ALA A 36 12.42 1.28 14.02
N ASP A 37 12.43 2.61 13.99
CA ASP A 37 13.65 3.42 14.00
C ASP A 37 14.45 3.24 15.32
N GLU A 38 13.80 2.98 16.47
CA GLU A 38 14.48 2.69 17.75
C GLU A 38 15.34 1.41 17.71
N PHE A 39 15.07 0.50 16.77
CA PHE A 39 15.76 -0.78 16.62
C PHE A 39 16.57 -0.89 15.32
N ASP A 40 16.78 0.22 14.61
CA ASP A 40 17.34 0.23 13.24
C ASP A 40 16.59 -0.74 12.30
N GLY A 41 15.29 -0.92 12.54
CA GLY A 41 14.43 -1.87 11.84
C GLY A 41 13.84 -1.32 10.55
N ILE A 42 13.63 -2.21 9.58
CA ILE A 42 12.93 -1.85 8.33
C ILE A 42 11.46 -2.20 8.45
N PHE A 43 10.60 -1.20 8.28
CA PHE A 43 9.16 -1.35 8.32
C PHE A 43 8.57 -1.48 6.91
N VAL A 44 8.07 -2.67 6.60
CA VAL A 44 7.51 -3.05 5.29
C VAL A 44 6.02 -3.30 5.42
N GLY A 45 5.20 -2.62 4.61
CA GLY A 45 3.75 -2.76 4.64
C GLY A 45 3.20 -3.66 3.53
N GLU A 46 2.17 -4.44 3.87
CA GLU A 46 1.27 -5.05 2.90
C GLU A 46 0.07 -4.13 2.70
N VAL A 47 0.18 -3.15 1.80
CA VAL A 47 -0.86 -2.16 1.56
C VAL A 47 -1.40 -2.34 0.15
N TRP A 48 -2.72 -2.57 0.04
CA TRP A 48 -3.40 -2.69 -1.24
C TRP A 48 -4.45 -1.59 -1.36
N LEU A 49 -4.19 -0.63 -2.25
CA LEU A 49 -5.12 0.46 -2.56
C LEU A 49 -5.31 0.54 -4.08
N PRO A 50 -6.54 0.78 -4.56
CA PRO A 50 -6.81 0.95 -5.98
C PRO A 50 -6.28 2.28 -6.52
N ASP A 51 -6.03 3.26 -5.65
CA ASP A 51 -5.49 4.59 -5.98
C ASP A 51 -4.00 4.64 -5.62
N SER A 52 -3.16 4.81 -6.64
CA SER A 52 -1.71 4.84 -6.46
C SER A 52 -1.21 6.13 -5.80
N GLU A 53 -1.92 7.25 -5.92
CA GLU A 53 -1.57 8.48 -5.20
C GLU A 53 -1.77 8.27 -3.70
N ARG A 54 -2.85 7.59 -3.31
CA ARG A 54 -3.08 7.26 -1.89
C ARG A 54 -2.09 6.22 -1.39
N PHE A 55 -1.74 5.22 -2.20
CA PHE A 55 -0.66 4.28 -1.87
C PHE A 55 0.67 4.99 -1.61
N ALA A 56 1.07 5.93 -2.47
CA ALA A 56 2.33 6.67 -2.30
C ALA A 56 2.40 7.44 -0.97
N ARG A 57 1.26 7.86 -0.39
CA ARG A 57 1.25 8.53 0.93
C ARG A 57 1.78 7.64 2.05
N TYR A 58 1.52 6.34 1.99
CA TYR A 58 2.02 5.37 2.96
C TYR A 58 3.54 5.16 2.90
N LEU A 59 4.16 5.53 1.78
CA LEU A 59 5.60 5.39 1.53
C LEU A 59 6.38 6.69 1.79
N ARG A 60 5.78 7.66 2.49
CA ARG A 60 6.49 8.88 2.89
C ARG A 60 7.63 8.55 3.86
N PRO A 61 8.67 9.41 3.93
CA PRO A 61 9.85 9.14 4.75
C PRO A 61 9.57 8.85 6.23
N ASP A 62 8.47 9.39 6.78
CA ASP A 62 8.02 9.27 8.17
C ASP A 62 7.03 8.13 8.40
N GLU A 63 6.67 7.35 7.37
CA GLU A 63 5.73 6.23 7.44
C GLU A 63 6.45 4.92 7.05
N LEU A 64 5.99 4.18 6.04
CA LEU A 64 6.63 2.92 5.65
C LEU A 64 7.92 3.15 4.88
N HIS A 65 8.91 2.28 5.06
CA HIS A 65 10.13 2.29 4.25
C HIS A 65 9.87 1.78 2.83
N THR A 66 8.99 0.78 2.71
CA THR A 66 8.56 0.19 1.45
C THR A 66 7.27 -0.59 1.67
N ALA A 67 6.57 -0.92 0.58
CA ALA A 67 5.41 -1.79 0.60
C ALA A 67 5.46 -2.78 -0.57
N PHE A 68 4.64 -3.83 -0.50
CA PHE A 68 4.54 -4.82 -1.56
C PHE A 68 3.90 -4.24 -2.82
N ASN A 69 4.55 -4.42 -3.96
CA ASN A 69 4.03 -4.02 -5.26
C ASN A 69 3.07 -5.07 -5.84
N PHE A 70 1.79 -4.94 -5.49
CA PHE A 70 0.75 -5.83 -5.98
C PHE A 70 0.42 -5.64 -7.46
N SER A 71 0.60 -4.44 -8.01
CA SER A 71 0.38 -4.18 -9.44
C SER A 71 1.30 -5.05 -10.30
N PHE A 72 2.56 -5.19 -9.90
CA PHE A 72 3.50 -6.09 -10.55
C PHE A 72 3.16 -7.56 -10.31
N LEU A 73 2.82 -7.93 -9.07
CA LEU A 73 2.44 -9.31 -8.71
C LEU A 73 1.24 -9.83 -9.52
N SER A 74 0.26 -8.96 -9.76
CA SER A 74 -0.97 -9.28 -10.47
C SER A 74 -0.81 -9.25 -11.99
N CYS A 75 0.33 -8.77 -12.49
CA CYS A 75 0.55 -8.59 -13.92
C CYS A 75 0.69 -9.97 -14.60
N PRO A 76 -0.04 -10.22 -15.69
CA PRO A 76 0.18 -11.43 -16.48
C PRO A 76 1.61 -11.45 -17.05
N TRP A 77 2.11 -12.64 -17.35
CA TRP A 77 3.42 -12.85 -17.97
C TRP A 77 3.42 -12.38 -19.43
N ASP A 78 3.54 -11.07 -19.61
CA ASP A 78 3.57 -10.36 -20.88
C ASP A 78 4.56 -9.21 -20.80
N GLY A 79 5.52 -9.15 -21.74
CA GLY A 79 6.65 -8.23 -21.65
C GLY A 79 6.27 -6.75 -21.72
N GLU A 80 5.25 -6.39 -22.50
CA GLU A 80 4.79 -5.00 -22.59
C GLU A 80 4.04 -4.57 -21.33
N ARG A 81 3.20 -5.45 -20.78
CA ARG A 81 2.46 -5.20 -19.54
C ARG A 81 3.37 -5.11 -18.33
N LEU A 82 4.37 -5.99 -18.23
CA LEU A 82 5.36 -5.94 -17.16
C LEU A 82 6.18 -4.66 -17.23
N ARG A 83 6.63 -4.24 -18.43
CA ARG A 83 7.34 -2.97 -18.62
C ARG A 83 6.49 -1.79 -18.17
N ARG A 84 5.23 -1.74 -18.59
CA ARG A 84 4.30 -0.67 -18.18
C ARG A 84 4.13 -0.61 -16.66
N SER A 85 3.91 -1.77 -16.02
CA SER A 85 3.79 -1.84 -14.56
C SER A 85 5.06 -1.34 -13.86
N ILE A 86 6.23 -1.62 -14.42
CA ILE A 86 7.51 -1.10 -13.91
C ILE A 86 7.56 0.43 -14.01
N ASP A 87 7.29 0.97 -15.20
CA ASP A 87 7.36 2.40 -15.46
C ASP A 87 6.36 3.19 -14.58
N GLU A 88 5.13 2.68 -14.43
CA GLU A 88 4.09 3.26 -13.57
C GLU A 88 4.52 3.24 -12.10
N THR A 89 4.99 2.10 -11.58
CA THR A 89 5.47 1.99 -10.19
C THR A 89 6.57 3.02 -9.90
N LEU A 90 7.56 3.11 -10.80
CA LEU A 90 8.69 4.04 -10.63
C LEU A 90 8.22 5.50 -10.64
N ALA A 91 7.30 5.85 -11.54
CA ALA A 91 6.72 7.19 -11.61
C ALA A 91 5.92 7.55 -10.35
N GLU A 92 5.21 6.60 -9.77
CA GLU A 92 4.40 6.78 -8.55
C GLU A 92 5.26 6.91 -7.28
N HIS A 93 6.40 6.23 -7.22
CA HIS A 93 7.29 6.26 -6.04
C HIS A 93 8.26 7.44 -6.08
N ALA A 94 8.59 7.96 -7.27
CA ALA A 94 9.52 9.08 -7.43
C ALA A 94 9.16 10.35 -6.60
N PRO A 95 7.89 10.78 -6.48
CA PRO A 95 7.51 11.94 -5.67
C PRO A 95 7.80 11.79 -4.17
N VAL A 96 7.80 10.56 -3.66
CA VAL A 96 8.00 10.27 -2.22
C VAL A 96 9.40 9.73 -1.91
N GLY A 97 10.22 9.51 -2.94
CA GLY A 97 11.60 9.02 -2.80
C GLY A 97 11.68 7.58 -2.28
N ALA A 98 10.58 6.82 -2.37
CA ALA A 98 10.53 5.46 -1.88
C ALA A 98 11.16 4.48 -2.88
N PRO A 99 11.88 3.44 -2.40
CA PRO A 99 12.37 2.39 -3.27
C PRO A 99 11.21 1.56 -3.83
N ALA A 100 11.25 1.26 -5.13
CA ALA A 100 10.31 0.31 -5.73
C ALA A 100 10.72 -1.14 -5.41
N THR A 101 9.75 -1.99 -5.11
CA THR A 101 9.94 -3.43 -4.92
C THR A 101 9.19 -4.23 -5.99
N TRP A 102 9.64 -5.46 -6.23
CA TRP A 102 9.04 -6.39 -7.20
C TRP A 102 8.76 -7.71 -6.50
N VAL A 103 7.48 -8.10 -6.46
CA VAL A 103 7.05 -9.39 -5.91
C VAL A 103 6.77 -10.33 -7.07
N LEU A 104 7.37 -11.51 -7.06
CA LEU A 104 7.23 -12.54 -8.09
C LEU A 104 6.43 -13.73 -7.55
N CYS A 105 5.63 -14.37 -8.41
CA CYS A 105 5.00 -15.68 -8.15
C CYS A 105 5.83 -16.82 -8.73
#